data_AF-A0A3N5JL38-F1
#
_entry.id   AF-A0A3N5JL38-F1
#
_cell.length_a   1.000
_cell.length_b   1.000
_cell.length_c   1.000
_cell.angle_alpha   90.00
_cell.angle_beta   90.00
_cell.angle_gamma   90.00
#
_symmetry.space_group_name_H-M   'P 1'
#
loop_
_entity.id
_entity.type
_entity.pdbx_description
1 polymer ?
#
loop_
_entity_poly.entity_id
_entity_poly.type
_entity_poly.pdbx_seq_one_letter_code
_entity_poly.pdbx_strand_id
1 'polypeptide(L)'
;MTQMDILLFNAGTFNLLECRSGIEEIEDAKMIIVSCTESRTNRLLLHSQALPPAFFDLRSRFAGEFIQKLMNYRIRVAAVFESEDGYSAK
;
A
#
# COMPACT_ATOMS: atom_id res chain seq x y z
N MET A 1 0.77 18.12 5.65
CA MET A 1 1.71 16.98 5.76
C MET A 1 1.02 15.92 6.59
N THR A 2 0.25 15.06 5.93
CA THR A 2 -0.33 13.89 6.59
C THR A 2 0.81 12.92 6.82
N GLN A 3 1.09 12.57 8.07
CA GLN A 3 2.14 11.61 8.38
C GLN A 3 1.66 10.21 7.95
N MET A 4 2.49 9.50 7.18
CA MET A 4 2.16 8.15 6.71
C MET A 4 2.19 7.17 7.89
N ASP A 5 1.10 6.44 8.10
CA ASP A 5 0.98 5.44 9.17
C ASP A 5 1.40 4.07 8.64
N ILE A 6 2.62 3.67 9.00
CA ILE A 6 3.20 2.37 8.68
C ILE A 6 3.61 1.66 9.97
N LEU A 7 3.15 0.43 10.13
CA LEU A 7 3.44 -0.41 11.29
C LEU A 7 4.06 -1.74 10.86
N LEU A 8 5.06 -2.22 11.60
CA LEU A 8 5.58 -3.57 11.43
C LEU A 8 4.70 -4.56 12.19
N PHE A 9 4.10 -5.50 11.46
CA PHE A 9 3.28 -6.56 12.03
C PHE A 9 3.99 -7.91 11.90
N ASN A 10 4.08 -8.64 13.02
CA ASN A 10 4.60 -10.00 13.05
C ASN A 10 3.45 -11.01 13.04
N ALA A 11 3.31 -11.75 11.94
CA ALA A 11 2.28 -12.77 11.74
C ALA A 11 2.76 -14.17 12.20
N GLY A 12 3.67 -14.24 13.17
CA GLY A 12 4.28 -15.47 13.69
C GLY A 12 5.39 -16.01 12.79
N THR A 13 5.07 -16.38 11.54
CA THR A 13 6.03 -17.00 10.60
C THR A 13 6.66 -16.03 9.61
N PHE A 14 6.10 -14.82 9.49
CA PHE A 14 6.63 -13.77 8.63
C PHE A 14 6.30 -12.39 9.20
N ASN A 15 7.10 -11.41 8.80
CA ASN A 15 6.83 -10.00 9.05
C ASN A 15 6.13 -9.39 7.82
N LEU A 16 5.23 -8.46 8.06
CA LEU A 16 4.64 -7.62 7.01
C LEU A 16 4.61 -6.17 7.51
N LEU A 17 4.65 -5.24 6.57
CA LEU A 17 4.33 -3.85 6.87
C LEU A 17 2.85 -3.61 6.61
N GLU A 18 2.20 -2.95 7.53
CA GLU A 18 0.82 -2.52 7.42
C GLU A 18 0.81 -1.00 7.18
N CYS A 19 0.20 -0.56 6.07
CA CYS A 19 0.04 0.85 5.74
C CYS A 19 -1.44 1.22 5.82
N ARG A 20 -1.77 2.16 6.71
CA ARG A 20 -3.15 2.51 7.06
C ARG A 20 -3.61 3.87 6.54
N SER A 21 -2.68 4.81 6.38
CA SER A 21 -2.97 6.16 5.89
C SER A 21 -1.74 6.83 5.29
N GLY A 22 -1.97 7.86 4.46
CA GLY A 22 -0.97 8.86 4.11
C GLY A 22 -0.25 8.68 2.77
N ILE A 23 -0.77 7.88 1.85
CA ILE A 23 -0.32 7.91 0.45
C ILE A 23 -1.08 9.02 -0.25
N GLU A 24 -0.35 10.01 -0.78
CA GLU A 24 -0.91 11.16 -1.49
C GLU A 24 -0.31 11.25 -2.90
N GLU A 25 0.97 10.93 -3.05
CA GLU A 25 1.74 11.04 -4.28
C GLU A 25 2.43 9.72 -4.67
N ILE A 26 2.88 9.64 -5.93
CA ILE A 26 3.56 8.46 -6.47
C ILE A 26 4.92 8.23 -5.78
N GLU A 27 5.52 9.29 -5.26
CA GLU A 27 6.76 9.31 -4.50
C GLU A 27 6.66 8.57 -3.16
N ASP A 28 5.47 8.50 -2.55
CA ASP A 28 5.24 7.85 -1.25
C ASP A 28 5.49 6.34 -1.30
N ALA A 29 5.41 5.74 -2.49
CA ALA A 29 5.84 4.36 -2.71
C ALA A 29 7.31 4.13 -2.27
N LYS A 30 8.18 5.15 -2.34
CA LYS A 30 9.58 5.05 -1.89
C LYS A 30 9.67 4.80 -0.39
N MET A 31 8.84 5.48 0.40
CA MET A 31 8.83 5.31 1.85
C MET A 31 8.45 3.86 2.20
N ILE A 32 7.43 3.31 1.54
CA ILE A 32 7.04 1.90 1.70
C ILE A 32 8.21 0.95 1.35
N ILE A 33 8.90 1.20 0.24
CA ILE A 33 10.05 0.39 -0.20
C ILE A 33 11.20 0.44 0.82
N VAL A 34 11.53 1.62 1.32
CA VAL A 34 12.57 1.81 2.34
C VAL A 34 12.17 1.07 3.62
N SER A 35 10.95 1.28 4.11
CA SER A 35 10.46 0.60 5.31
C SER A 35 10.49 -0.93 5.15
N CYS A 36 10.10 -1.46 3.98
CA CYS A 36 10.19 -2.90 3.67
C CYS A 36 11.62 -3.40 3.82
N THR A 37 12.56 -2.66 3.24
CA THR A 37 13.99 -2.99 3.25
C THR A 37 14.55 -2.99 4.67
N GLU A 38 14.28 -1.96 5.46
CA GLU A 38 14.71 -1.84 6.86
C GLU A 38 14.14 -2.95 7.73
N SER A 39 12.86 -3.29 7.50
CA SER A 39 12.14 -4.34 8.23
C SER A 39 12.45 -5.76 7.73
N ARG A 40 13.33 -5.91 6.74
CA ARG A 40 13.71 -7.18 6.10
C ARG A 40 12.50 -8.01 5.65
N THR A 41 11.49 -7.34 5.12
CA THR A 41 10.30 -7.98 4.53
C THR A 41 10.02 -7.39 3.17
N ASN A 42 9.33 -8.15 2.32
CA ASN A 42 8.77 -7.65 1.07
C ASN A 42 7.25 -7.74 1.07
N ARG A 43 6.61 -7.87 2.23
CA ARG A 43 5.15 -8.04 2.36
C ARG A 43 4.53 -6.75 2.86
N LEU A 44 3.54 -6.26 2.12
CA LEU A 44 2.77 -5.07 2.43
C LEU A 44 1.30 -5.44 2.56
N LEU A 45 0.68 -5.06 3.67
CA LEU A 45 -0.75 -5.01 3.86
C LEU A 45 -1.19 -3.56 3.73
N LEU A 46 -2.07 -3.28 2.76
CA LEU A 46 -2.53 -1.94 2.44
C LEU A 46 -4.01 -1.82 2.78
N HIS A 47 -4.39 -0.82 3.56
CA HIS A 47 -5.79 -0.52 3.83
C HIS A 47 -6.35 0.44 2.78
N SER A 48 -7.65 0.33 2.45
CA SER A 48 -8.31 1.21 1.48
C SER A 48 -8.18 2.69 1.87
N GLN A 49 -8.19 2.99 3.17
CA GLN A 49 -8.02 4.35 3.71
C GLN A 49 -6.63 4.93 3.48
N ALA A 50 -5.64 4.09 3.17
CA ALA A 50 -4.31 4.54 2.79
C ALA A 50 -4.26 5.09 1.37
N LEU A 51 -5.18 4.70 0.50
CA LEU A 51 -5.15 5.02 -0.91
C LEU A 51 -5.83 6.37 -1.20
N PRO A 52 -5.19 7.26 -1.99
CA PRO A 52 -5.81 8.51 -2.37
C PRO A 52 -6.95 8.27 -3.38
N PRO A 53 -7.94 9.17 -3.51
CA PRO A 53 -9.01 9.05 -4.49
C PRO A 53 -8.52 8.85 -5.94
N ALA A 54 -7.36 9.42 -6.28
CA ALA A 54 -6.72 9.25 -7.58
C ALA A 54 -6.39 7.78 -7.89
N PHE A 55 -6.16 6.94 -6.88
CA PHE A 55 -5.95 5.51 -7.08
C PHE A 55 -7.17 4.83 -7.73
N PHE A 56 -8.38 5.27 -7.39
CA PHE A 56 -9.62 4.71 -7.93
C PHE A 56 -10.01 5.34 -9.27
N ASP A 57 -9.52 6.55 -9.58
CA ASP A 57 -9.63 7.15 -10.91
C ASP A 57 -8.53 6.64 -11.85
N LEU A 58 -8.84 5.62 -12.65
CA LEU A 58 -7.88 5.04 -13.60
C LEU A 58 -7.36 6.05 -14.64
N ARG A 59 -8.07 7.16 -14.92
CA ARG A 59 -7.59 8.19 -15.84
C ARG A 59 -6.42 8.98 -15.29
N SER A 60 -6.29 9.05 -13.96
CA SER A 60 -5.17 9.70 -13.28
C SER A 60 -3.83 9.01 -13.53
N ARG A 61 -3.87 7.72 -13.95
CA ARG A 61 -2.71 6.81 -14.06
C ARG A 61 -2.05 6.44 -12.73
N PHE A 62 -2.55 6.99 -11.61
CA PHE A 62 -1.93 6.84 -10.30
C PHE A 62 -1.77 5.37 -9.90
N ALA A 63 -2.86 4.59 -9.95
CA ALA A 63 -2.82 3.18 -9.55
C ALA A 63 -1.80 2.37 -10.37
N GLY A 64 -1.73 2.60 -11.68
CA GLY A 64 -0.77 1.93 -12.55
C GLY A 64 0.67 2.24 -12.16
N GLU A 65 0.99 3.52 -12.01
CA GLU A 65 2.34 3.97 -11.65
C GLU A 65 2.75 3.52 -10.24
N PHE A 66 1.83 3.61 -9.28
CA PHE A 66 2.04 3.21 -7.90
C PHE A 66 2.28 1.70 -7.79
N ILE A 67 1.38 0.88 -8.35
CA ILE A 67 1.50 -0.59 -8.33
C ILE A 67 2.76 -1.02 -9.09
N GLN A 68 3.08 -0.37 -10.22
CA GLN A 68 4.29 -0.66 -10.99
C GLN A 68 5.56 -0.45 -10.16
N LYS A 69 5.66 0.62 -9.35
CA LYS A 69 6.78 0.80 -8.44
C LYS A 69 6.89 -0.36 -7.44
N LEU A 70 5.79 -0.76 -6.80
CA LEU A 70 5.80 -1.89 -5.85
C LEU A 70 6.24 -3.21 -6.52
N MET A 71 5.77 -3.46 -7.76
CA MET A 71 6.17 -4.61 -8.56
C MET A 71 7.66 -4.60 -8.94
N ASN A 72 8.20 -3.44 -9.34
CA ASN A 72 9.62 -3.30 -9.69
C ASN A 72 10.55 -3.69 -8.54
N TYR A 73 10.13 -3.45 -7.30
CA TYR A 73 10.85 -3.83 -6.09
C TYR A 73 10.41 -5.18 -5.50
N ARG A 74 9.58 -5.94 -6.22
CA ARG A 74 9.08 -7.27 -5.83
C ARG A 74 8.39 -7.28 -4.46
N ILE A 75 7.68 -6.20 -4.13
CA ILE A 75 6.83 -6.12 -2.95
C ILE A 75 5.55 -6.92 -3.22
N ARG A 76 5.24 -7.86 -2.33
CA ARG A 76 4.02 -8.65 -2.29
C ARG A 76 2.97 -7.86 -1.53
N VAL A 77 1.98 -7.37 -2.25
CA VAL A 77 0.93 -6.51 -1.70
C VAL A 77 -0.35 -7.32 -1.52
N ALA A 78 -0.97 -7.18 -0.34
CA ALA A 78 -2.37 -7.52 -0.11
C ALA A 78 -3.10 -6.23 0.25
N ALA A 79 -4.28 -6.00 -0.31
CA ALA A 79 -5.11 -4.84 0.00
C ALA A 79 -6.39 -5.29 0.71
N VAL A 80 -6.77 -4.56 1.76
CA VAL A 80 -8.00 -4.75 2.53
C VAL A 80 -8.92 -3.58 2.24
N PHE A 81 -10.13 -3.90 1.78
CA PHE A 81 -11.19 -2.94 1.53
C PHE A 81 -12.34 -3.26 2.47
N GLU A 82 -12.96 -2.23 3.03
CA GLU A 82 -14.23 -2.44 3.72
C GLU A 82 -15.29 -2.87 2.70
N SER A 83 -16.25 -3.68 3.13
CA SER A 83 -17.26 -4.28 2.25
C SER A 83 -18.13 -3.25 1.51
N GLU A 84 -18.18 -2.00 2.00
CA GLU A 84 -18.92 -0.90 1.36
C GLU A 84 -18.07 -0.13 0.31
N ASP A 85 -16.74 -0.30 0.30
CA ASP A 85 -15.79 0.49 -0.50
C ASP A 85 -15.62 0.01 -1.96
N GLY A 86 -16.55 -0.79 -2.50
CA GLY A 86 -16.69 -0.91 -3.96
C GLY A 86 -16.35 -2.25 -4.61
N TYR A 87 -16.48 -3.37 -3.89
CA TYR A 87 -16.69 -4.66 -4.54
C TYR A 87 -17.99 -5.30 -4.03
N SER A 88 -19.11 -4.93 -4.65
CA SER A 88 -20.27 -5.85 -4.68
C SER A 88 -19.84 -7.07 -5.49
N ALA A 89 -19.31 -8.09 -4.80
CA ALA A 89 -19.16 -9.41 -5.38
C ALA A 89 -20.55 -9.84 -5.88
N LYS A 90 -20.70 -9.88 -7.20
CA LYS A 90 -21.85 -10.49 -7.86
C LYS A 90 -21.59 -11.98 -8.03
#